data_AF-A0A7C1ZAS4-F1
#
_entry.id   AF-A0A7C1ZAS4-F1
#
_cell.length_a   1.000
_cell.length_b   1.000
_cell.length_c   1.000
_cell.angle_alpha   90.00
_cell.angle_beta   90.00
_cell.angle_gamma   90.00
#
_symmetry.space_group_name_H-M   'P 1'
#
loop_
_entity.id
_entity.type
_entity.pdbx_description
1 polymer ?
#
loop_
_entity_poly.entity_id
_entity_poly.type
_entity_poly.pdbx_seq_one_letter_code
_entity_poly.pdbx_strand_id
1 'polypeptide(L)'
;MNPIKANMVTSLEDYLWSSFGHNALGIVDELISEHSVYLALGDDVQSRCDKYKALFERLDLTKQNVRITQATMRGEVYGSSVFHQQIEKLISRPTLLLAHGATEKALSIKIKLADPLIAVY
;
A
#
# COMPACT_ATOMS: atom_id res chain seq x y z
N MET A 1 -2.64 10.81 1.10
CA MET A 1 -1.21 10.49 1.30
C MET A 1 -0.82 10.74 2.77
N ASN A 2 0.30 10.21 3.27
CA ASN A 2 0.70 10.38 4.68
C ASN A 2 0.95 11.85 5.09
N PRO A 3 1.67 12.69 4.32
CA PRO A 3 1.89 14.10 4.66
C PRO A 3 0.61 14.92 4.90
N ILE A 4 -0.39 14.76 4.05
CA ILE A 4 -1.70 15.42 4.20
C ILE A 4 -2.40 14.92 5.47
N LYS A 5 -2.41 13.61 5.72
CA LYS A 5 -3.03 13.02 6.92
C LYS A 5 -2.36 13.48 8.21
N ALA A 6 -1.06 13.70 8.17
CA ALA A 6 -0.28 14.20 9.28
C ALA A 6 -0.39 15.73 9.45
N ASN A 7 -1.24 16.40 8.65
CA ASN A 7 -1.39 17.86 8.60
C ASN A 7 -0.07 18.60 8.34
N MET A 8 0.88 17.97 7.64
CA MET A 8 2.15 18.62 7.28
C MET A 8 1.97 19.57 6.09
N VAL A 9 1.03 19.25 5.20
CA VAL A 9 0.73 19.99 3.97
C VAL A 9 -0.76 19.92 3.65
N THR A 10 -1.26 20.88 2.88
CA THR A 10 -2.66 20.94 2.42
C THR A 10 -2.90 20.24 1.09
N SER A 11 -1.94 20.32 0.16
CA SER A 11 -1.99 19.69 -1.16
C SER A 11 -0.85 18.67 -1.32
N LEU A 12 -0.97 17.77 -2.32
CA LEU A 12 0.08 16.80 -2.64
C LEU A 12 1.33 17.49 -3.21
N GLU A 13 1.13 18.58 -3.97
CA GLU A 13 2.21 19.35 -4.59
C GLU A 13 3.06 20.13 -3.59
N ASP A 14 2.49 20.47 -2.44
CA ASP A 14 3.18 21.18 -1.36
C ASP A 14 4.26 20.29 -0.67
N TYR A 15 4.18 18.96 -0.84
CA TYR A 15 5.13 18.04 -0.23
C TYR A 15 6.34 17.78 -1.13
N LEU A 16 7.33 18.66 -1.02
CA LEU A 16 8.56 18.65 -1.81
C LEU A 16 9.41 17.39 -1.68
N TRP A 17 9.22 16.60 -0.61
CA TRP A 17 10.03 15.40 -0.34
C TRP A 17 9.42 14.14 -0.94
N SER A 18 8.81 14.28 -2.11
CA SER A 18 8.27 13.17 -2.88
C SER A 18 8.48 13.42 -4.37
N SER A 19 8.45 12.35 -5.16
CA SER A 19 8.51 12.46 -6.62
C SER A 19 7.23 13.01 -7.25
N PHE A 20 6.25 13.49 -6.45
CA PHE A 20 4.98 13.96 -6.97
C PHE A 20 5.14 15.16 -7.91
N GLY A 21 5.98 16.15 -7.55
CA GLY A 21 6.24 17.30 -8.42
C GLY A 21 6.75 16.90 -9.79
N HIS A 22 7.70 15.97 -9.86
CA HIS A 22 8.21 15.44 -11.12
C HIS A 22 7.17 14.59 -11.84
N ASN A 23 6.64 13.55 -11.20
CA ASN A 23 5.81 12.54 -11.83
C ASN A 23 4.40 13.02 -12.18
N ALA A 24 3.87 14.01 -11.48
CA ALA A 24 2.49 14.49 -11.61
C ALA A 24 2.38 15.85 -12.30
N LEU A 25 3.38 16.73 -12.10
CA LEU A 25 3.37 18.10 -12.60
C LEU A 25 4.42 18.34 -13.71
N GLY A 26 5.29 17.37 -13.98
CA GLY A 26 6.33 17.48 -15.00
C GLY A 26 7.47 18.43 -14.62
N ILE A 27 7.65 18.71 -13.33
CA ILE A 27 8.75 19.55 -12.84
C ILE A 27 10.06 18.78 -13.03
N VAL A 28 11.05 19.39 -13.66
CA VAL A 28 12.36 18.78 -13.84
C VAL A 28 13.04 18.64 -12.48
N ASP A 29 13.51 17.43 -12.17
CA ASP A 29 14.29 17.12 -10.97
C ASP A 29 15.44 16.20 -11.38
N GLU A 30 16.66 16.72 -11.32
CA GLU A 30 17.87 16.00 -11.76
C GLU A 30 18.22 14.80 -10.85
N LEU A 31 17.61 14.71 -9.66
CA LEU A 31 17.81 13.59 -8.75
C LEU A 31 16.89 12.40 -9.07
N ILE A 32 15.92 12.58 -9.95
CA ILE A 32 14.93 11.54 -10.28
C ILE A 32 15.32 10.84 -11.57
N SER A 33 15.42 9.51 -11.48
CA SER A 33 15.49 8.61 -12.64
C SER A 33 14.14 7.89 -12.79
N GLU A 34 13.47 8.10 -13.92
CA GLU A 34 12.16 7.51 -14.20
C GLU A 34 12.23 5.97 -14.22
N HIS A 35 11.43 5.31 -13.38
CA HIS A 35 11.36 3.85 -13.34
C HIS A 35 10.49 3.31 -14.49
N SER A 36 10.75 2.09 -14.95
CA SER A 36 10.03 1.44 -16.07
C SER A 36 8.51 1.41 -15.89
N VAL A 37 8.04 1.21 -14.66
CA VAL A 37 6.60 1.22 -14.31
C VAL A 37 5.97 2.61 -14.51
N TYR A 38 6.70 3.69 -14.24
CA TYR A 38 6.23 5.05 -14.51
C TYR A 38 6.23 5.33 -16.00
N LEU A 39 7.30 4.95 -16.71
CA LEU A 39 7.39 5.06 -18.17
C LEU A 39 6.24 4.32 -18.88
N ALA A 40 5.87 3.14 -18.37
CA ALA A 40 4.75 2.36 -18.87
C ALA A 40 3.38 3.02 -18.70
N LEU A 41 3.27 4.11 -17.93
CA LEU A 41 2.01 4.86 -17.85
C LEU A 41 1.69 5.53 -19.19
N GLY A 42 2.66 6.04 -19.95
CA GLY A 42 2.38 6.74 -21.20
C GLY A 42 3.63 7.13 -22.00
N ASP A 43 3.43 7.33 -23.29
CA ASP A 43 4.52 7.51 -24.25
C ASP A 43 5.19 8.89 -24.12
N ASP A 44 4.42 9.92 -23.76
CA ASP A 44 4.90 11.28 -23.53
C ASP A 44 4.72 11.73 -22.07
N VAL A 45 5.46 12.78 -21.70
CA VAL A 45 5.47 13.33 -20.33
C VAL A 45 4.07 13.74 -19.86
N GLN A 46 3.29 14.38 -20.73
CA GLN A 46 1.95 14.86 -20.37
C GLN A 46 1.02 13.69 -20.07
N SER A 47 1.02 12.65 -20.92
CA SER A 47 0.25 11.42 -20.70
C SER A 47 0.63 10.72 -19.39
N ARG A 48 1.93 10.65 -19.07
CA ARG A 48 2.42 10.07 -17.81
C ARG A 48 1.95 10.88 -16.60
N CYS A 49 2.10 12.20 -16.63
CA CYS A 49 1.64 13.11 -15.57
C CYS A 49 0.15 12.96 -15.30
N ASP A 50 -0.67 12.96 -16.35
CA ASP A 50 -2.13 12.85 -16.21
C ASP A 50 -2.57 11.49 -15.66
N LYS A 51 -1.98 10.40 -16.14
CA LYS A 51 -2.27 9.06 -15.61
C LYS A 51 -1.76 8.88 -14.19
N TYR A 52 -0.59 9.46 -13.85
CA TYR A 52 -0.06 9.43 -12.50
C TYR A 52 -0.95 10.22 -11.52
N LYS A 53 -1.41 11.42 -11.88
CA LYS A 53 -2.41 12.19 -11.09
C LYS A 53 -3.70 11.39 -10.86
N ALA A 54 -4.21 10.74 -11.91
CA ALA A 54 -5.42 9.93 -11.82
C ALA A 54 -5.31 8.76 -10.83
N LEU A 55 -4.09 8.28 -10.51
CA LEU A 55 -3.89 7.29 -9.45
C LEU A 55 -4.33 7.84 -8.10
N PHE A 56 -4.20 9.14 -7.82
CA PHE A 56 -4.55 9.72 -6.52
C PHE A 56 -6.04 10.09 -6.42
N GLU A 57 -6.68 10.39 -7.54
CA GLU A 57 -8.12 10.72 -7.60
C GLU A 57 -9.01 9.50 -7.36
N ARG A 58 -8.55 8.31 -7.78
CA ARG A 58 -9.36 7.08 -7.77
C ARG A 58 -9.22 6.24 -6.50
N LEU A 59 -8.51 6.74 -5.49
CA LEU A 59 -8.11 5.95 -4.34
C LEU A 59 -8.98 6.22 -3.10
N ASP A 60 -10.09 5.49 -2.95
CA ASP A 60 -10.70 5.29 -1.62
C ASP A 60 -9.86 4.29 -0.82
N LEU A 61 -8.87 4.83 -0.10
CA LEU A 61 -7.99 4.04 0.76
C LEU A 61 -8.55 3.83 2.16
N THR A 62 -9.76 4.28 2.50
CA THR A 62 -10.27 4.29 3.87
C THR A 62 -10.20 2.91 4.50
N LYS A 63 -10.74 1.89 3.80
CA LYS A 63 -10.70 0.49 4.27
C LYS A 63 -9.28 -0.05 4.37
N GLN A 64 -8.43 0.25 3.40
CA GLN A 64 -7.04 -0.21 3.39
C GLN A 64 -6.24 0.40 4.54
N ASN A 65 -6.43 1.70 4.80
CA ASN A 65 -5.80 2.41 5.91
C ASN A 65 -6.20 1.81 7.26
N VAL A 66 -7.48 1.53 7.47
CA VAL A 66 -7.95 0.86 8.70
C VAL A 66 -7.25 -0.49 8.87
N ARG A 67 -7.14 -1.29 7.80
CA ARG A 67 -6.44 -2.59 7.86
C ARG A 67 -4.96 -2.44 8.17
N ILE A 68 -4.26 -1.50 7.54
CA ILE A 68 -2.85 -1.22 7.83
C ILE A 68 -2.68 -0.84 9.30
N THR A 69 -3.50 0.08 9.81
CA THR A 69 -3.45 0.48 11.23
C THR A 69 -3.70 -0.71 12.15
N GLN A 70 -4.73 -1.52 11.88
CA GLN A 70 -5.04 -2.70 12.70
C GLN A 70 -3.94 -3.76 12.67
N ALA A 71 -3.38 -4.05 11.50
CA ALA A 71 -2.26 -4.99 11.37
C ALA A 71 -1.06 -4.51 12.18
N THR A 72 -0.66 -3.24 12.02
CA THR A 72 0.45 -2.64 12.77
C THR A 72 0.22 -2.67 14.28
N MET A 73 -0.98 -2.27 14.75
CA MET A 73 -1.29 -2.23 16.18
C MET A 73 -1.36 -3.62 16.83
N ARG A 74 -1.69 -4.66 16.05
CA ARG A 74 -1.79 -6.04 16.55
C ARG A 74 -0.50 -6.85 16.33
N GLY A 75 0.53 -6.24 15.73
CA GLY A 75 1.76 -6.95 15.36
C GLY A 75 1.55 -8.02 14.30
N GLU A 76 0.53 -7.86 13.46
CA GLU A 76 0.20 -8.78 12.37
C GLU A 76 0.83 -8.33 11.05
N VAL A 77 1.07 -9.30 10.17
CA VAL A 77 1.46 -9.01 8.79
C VAL A 77 0.25 -8.42 8.05
N TYR A 78 0.47 -7.41 7.20
CA TYR A 78 -0.55 -6.91 6.28
C TYR A 78 -0.36 -7.59 4.91
N GLY A 79 -1.40 -8.24 4.40
CA GLY A 79 -1.37 -8.83 3.06
C GLY A 79 -2.43 -9.90 2.82
N SER A 80 -2.30 -10.61 1.70
CA SER A 80 -3.17 -11.75 1.34
C SER A 80 -2.81 -13.01 2.13
N SER A 81 -3.68 -14.02 2.10
CA SER A 81 -3.39 -15.31 2.76
C SER A 81 -2.10 -15.97 2.24
N VAL A 82 -1.83 -15.82 0.94
CA VAL A 82 -0.59 -16.29 0.30
C VAL A 82 0.62 -15.56 0.87
N PHE A 83 0.53 -14.24 1.06
CA PHE A 83 1.61 -13.46 1.65
C PHE A 83 1.87 -13.86 3.10
N HIS A 84 0.82 -14.08 3.89
CA HIS A 84 0.95 -14.60 5.26
C HIS A 84 1.70 -15.94 5.31
N GLN A 85 1.39 -16.88 4.42
CA GLN A 85 2.08 -18.18 4.34
C GLN A 85 3.55 -18.04 3.92
N GLN A 86 3.85 -17.12 3.01
CA GLN A 86 5.22 -16.85 2.58
C GLN A 86 6.05 -16.27 3.73
N ILE A 87 5.52 -15.26 4.41
CA ILE A 87 6.22 -14.62 5.53
C ILE A 87 6.38 -15.58 6.71
N GLU A 88 5.34 -16.35 7.07
CA GLU A 88 5.40 -17.34 8.15
C GLU A 88 6.54 -18.35 7.94
N LYS A 89 6.73 -18.84 6.72
CA LYS A 89 7.85 -19.73 6.36
C LYS A 89 9.21 -19.05 6.50
N LEU A 90 9.30 -17.77 6.12
CA LEU A 90 10.56 -17.01 6.17
C LEU A 90 10.99 -16.70 7.61
N ILE A 91 10.05 -16.30 8.47
CA ILE A 91 10.35 -15.86 9.84
C ILE A 91 10.15 -16.96 10.91
N SER A 92 9.57 -18.10 10.51
CA SER A 92 9.21 -19.22 11.41
C SER A 92 8.39 -18.78 12.63
N ARG A 93 7.47 -17.84 12.44
CA ARG A 93 6.57 -17.30 13.47
C ARG A 93 5.18 -17.02 12.90
N PRO A 94 4.12 -17.11 13.72
CA PRO A 94 2.76 -16.76 13.31
C PRO A 94 2.69 -15.32 12.81
N THR A 95 1.94 -15.12 11.72
CA THR A 95 1.77 -13.80 11.09
C THR A 95 0.46 -13.12 11.45
N LEU A 96 -0.42 -13.82 12.20
CA LEU A 96 -1.65 -13.30 12.78
C LEU A 96 -1.68 -13.55 14.29
N LEU A 97 -2.22 -12.60 15.03
CA LEU A 97 -2.43 -12.73 16.46
C LEU A 97 -3.64 -13.63 16.72
N LEU A 98 -3.42 -14.70 17.47
CA LEU A 98 -4.47 -15.61 17.93
C LEU A 98 -4.77 -15.38 19.40
N ALA A 99 -5.95 -15.86 19.83
CA ALA A 99 -6.26 -15.94 21.24
C ALA A 99 -5.24 -16.85 21.96
N HIS A 100 -5.03 -16.61 23.25
CA HIS A 100 -4.14 -17.44 24.04
C HIS A 100 -4.61 -18.90 24.05
N GLY A 101 -3.67 -19.85 23.87
CA GLY A 101 -3.97 -21.28 23.76
C GLY A 101 -4.58 -21.74 22.43
N ALA A 102 -4.67 -20.86 21.42
CA ALA A 102 -5.16 -21.23 20.10
C ALA A 102 -4.22 -22.21 19.38
N THR A 103 -4.80 -23.11 18.59
CA THR A 103 -4.07 -24.15 17.85
C THR A 103 -3.65 -23.68 16.45
N GLU A 104 -2.70 -24.40 15.84
CA GLU A 104 -2.26 -24.17 14.46
C GLU A 104 -3.42 -24.28 13.44
N LYS A 105 -4.41 -25.14 13.72
CA LYS A 105 -5.61 -25.26 12.90
C LYS A 105 -6.43 -23.97 12.92
N ALA A 106 -6.55 -23.32 14.08
CA ALA A 106 -7.23 -22.04 14.21
C ALA A 106 -6.48 -20.92 13.47
N LEU A 107 -5.14 -20.93 13.47
CA LEU A 107 -4.32 -20.02 12.68
C LEU A 107 -4.59 -20.15 11.19
N SER A 108 -4.56 -21.39 10.68
CA SER A 108 -4.77 -21.70 9.26
C SER A 108 -6.15 -21.25 8.77
N ILE A 109 -7.19 -21.39 9.60
CA ILE A 109 -8.54 -20.90 9.29
C ILE A 109 -8.56 -19.37 9.23
N LYS A 110 -7.95 -18.71 10.21
CA LYS A 110 -7.92 -17.24 10.27
C LYS A 110 -7.17 -16.61 9.09
N ILE A 111 -6.07 -17.22 8.66
CA ILE A 111 -5.31 -16.80 7.46
C ILE A 111 -6.19 -16.87 6.20
N LYS A 112 -6.99 -17.93 6.04
CA LYS A 112 -7.92 -18.05 4.90
C LYS A 112 -9.03 -17.00 4.93
N LEU A 113 -9.52 -16.64 6.11
CA LEU A 113 -10.57 -15.62 6.28
C LEU A 113 -10.03 -14.18 6.16
N ALA A 114 -8.73 -13.98 6.35
CA ALA A 114 -8.09 -12.67 6.21
C ALA A 114 -7.92 -12.24 4.74
N ASP A 115 -8.19 -13.11 3.76
CA ASP A 115 -8.02 -12.82 2.34
C ASP A 115 -9.19 -11.98 1.79
N PRO A 116 -8.93 -10.76 1.27
CA PRO A 116 -9.99 -9.88 0.76
C PRO A 116 -10.61 -10.32 -0.58
N LEU A 117 -10.07 -11.35 -1.27
CA LEU A 117 -10.59 -11.81 -2.55
C LEU A 117 -11.91 -12.62 -2.47
N ILE A 118 -12.44 -12.88 -1.26
CA ILE A 118 -13.70 -13.62 -1.08
C ILE A 118 -14.93 -12.69 -1.01
N ALA A 119 -14.76 -11.36 -0.97
CA ALA A 119 -15.88 -10.42 -0.72
C ALA A 119 -16.23 -9.47 -1.88
N VAL A 120 -15.86 -9.78 -3.13
CA VAL A 120 -16.36 -9.07 -4.32
C VAL A 120 -16.51 -10.07 -5.49
N TYR A 121 -17.65 -10.75 -5.52
CA TYR A 121 -18.42 -11.08 -6.73
C TYR A 121 -19.90 -10.96 -6.37
#